data_AF-A0A535RN70-F1
#
_entry.id   AF-A0A535RN70-F1
#
_cell.length_a   1.000
_cell.length_b   1.000
_cell.length_c   1.000
_cell.angle_alpha   90.00
_cell.angle_beta   90.00
_cell.angle_gamma   90.00
#
_symmetry.space_group_name_H-M   'P 1'
#
loop_
_entity.id
_entity.type
_entity.pdbx_description
1 polymer ?
#
loop_
_entity_poly.entity_id
_entity_poly.type
_entity_poly.pdbx_seq_one_letter_code
_entity_poly.pdbx_strand_id
1 'polypeptide(L)'
;MRLFRRHATHDAAGYEVHYEHPTQPLAAAFLKAAAADDLAGLWLALSRESRGMFEGRYATRERLRLSRAAHVGEDDGDARMTEVAGPLAESVRSALGGAPRVNAMGVSAARLLSRVEAFVLLLPDVEGTAFVREDDWKPAHLLGFVYENREWKVDLGLTAVLSEEAGLPDPLGEL
;
A
#
# COMPACT_ATOMS: atom_id res chain seq x y z
N MET A 1 -35.96 7.94 18.27
CA MET A 1 -35.54 6.95 17.24
C MET A 1 -34.10 6.55 17.54
N ARG A 2 -33.88 5.43 18.24
CA ARG A 2 -32.53 4.96 18.57
C ARG A 2 -31.98 4.27 17.31
N LEU A 3 -31.17 5.00 16.54
CA LEU A 3 -30.38 4.45 15.45
C LEU A 3 -29.55 3.29 16.01
N PHE A 4 -29.65 2.14 15.35
CA PHE A 4 -28.87 0.95 15.65
C PHE A 4 -27.42 1.33 15.94
N ARG A 5 -26.96 1.14 17.19
CA ARG A 5 -25.52 1.05 17.45
C ARG A 5 -25.05 -0.18 16.67
N ARG A 6 -24.53 0.02 15.45
CA ARG A 6 -23.76 -1.03 14.79
C ARG A 6 -22.61 -1.34 15.74
N HIS A 7 -22.59 -2.54 16.29
CA HIS A 7 -21.39 -3.03 16.94
C HIS A 7 -20.29 -3.06 15.88
N ALA A 8 -19.09 -2.63 16.28
CA ALA A 8 -17.91 -2.81 15.47
C ALA A 8 -17.81 -4.29 15.08
N THR A 9 -17.83 -4.56 13.78
CA THR A 9 -17.52 -5.90 13.27
C THR A 9 -16.03 -6.10 13.50
N HIS A 10 -15.65 -7.26 14.03
CA HIS A 10 -14.25 -7.61 14.20
C HIS A 10 -13.94 -8.85 13.36
N ASP A 11 -12.71 -8.95 12.86
CA ASP A 11 -12.25 -10.16 12.20
C ASP A 11 -11.78 -11.23 13.20
N ALA A 12 -11.34 -12.38 12.69
CA ALA A 12 -10.87 -13.49 13.53
C ALA A 12 -9.63 -13.13 14.38
N ALA A 13 -8.84 -12.14 13.96
CA ALA A 13 -7.69 -11.63 14.70
C ALA A 13 -8.08 -10.53 15.71
N GLY A 14 -9.34 -10.09 15.72
CA GLY A 14 -9.86 -9.10 16.65
C GLY A 14 -9.69 -7.65 16.20
N TYR A 15 -9.39 -7.40 14.92
CA TYR A 15 -9.33 -6.03 14.39
C TYR A 15 -10.72 -5.53 14.02
N GLU A 16 -10.99 -4.26 14.31
CA GLU A 16 -12.21 -3.60 13.85
C GLU A 16 -12.22 -3.48 12.32
N VAL A 17 -13.28 -3.99 11.69
CA VAL A 17 -13.45 -4.06 10.24
C VAL A 17 -14.34 -2.92 9.75
N HIS A 18 -13.81 -2.12 8.81
CA HIS A 18 -14.48 -0.97 8.20
C HIS A 18 -14.72 -1.22 6.71
N TYR A 19 -15.97 -1.53 6.38
CA TYR A 19 -16.45 -1.53 5.00
C TYR A 19 -16.50 -0.07 4.50
N GLU A 20 -16.05 0.19 3.28
CA GLU A 20 -16.00 1.54 2.67
C GLU A 20 -15.00 2.55 3.30
N HIS A 21 -14.02 2.09 4.09
CA HIS A 21 -12.92 2.93 4.55
C HIS A 21 -12.07 3.51 3.39
N PRO A 22 -11.57 4.77 3.48
CA PRO A 22 -10.80 5.43 2.42
C PRO A 22 -9.53 4.72 1.95
N THR A 23 -8.93 3.85 2.78
CA THR A 23 -7.72 3.09 2.39
C THR A 23 -7.98 2.07 1.29
N GLN A 24 -9.22 1.60 1.11
CA GLN A 24 -9.56 0.63 0.07
C GLN A 24 -9.35 1.19 -1.35
N PRO A 25 -9.99 2.30 -1.75
CA PRO A 25 -9.74 2.89 -3.06
C PRO A 25 -8.29 3.38 -3.21
N LEU A 26 -7.63 3.79 -2.12
CA LEU A 26 -6.22 4.19 -2.16
C LEU A 26 -5.28 3.01 -2.44
N ALA A 27 -5.54 1.83 -1.87
CA ALA A 27 -4.80 0.62 -2.18
C ALA A 27 -4.94 0.24 -3.65
N ALA A 28 -6.17 0.26 -4.17
CA ALA A 28 -6.42 -0.01 -5.59
C ALA A 28 -5.70 1.01 -6.50
N ALA A 29 -5.72 2.29 -6.13
CA ALA A 29 -5.02 3.34 -6.88
C ALA A 29 -3.48 3.16 -6.85
N PHE A 30 -2.91 2.84 -5.69
CA PHE A 30 -1.48 2.56 -5.54
C PHE A 30 -1.03 1.38 -6.41
N LEU A 31 -1.76 0.26 -6.37
CA LEU A 31 -1.47 -0.91 -7.19
C LEU A 31 -1.58 -0.59 -8.68
N LYS A 32 -2.62 0.14 -9.09
CA LYS A 32 -2.79 0.58 -10.46
C LYS A 32 -1.65 1.50 -10.93
N ALA A 33 -1.20 2.40 -10.07
CA ALA A 33 -0.05 3.27 -10.37
C ALA A 33 1.23 2.46 -10.58
N ALA A 34 1.51 1.49 -9.70
CA ALA A 34 2.64 0.57 -9.87
C ALA A 34 2.56 -0.25 -11.17
N ALA A 35 1.37 -0.76 -11.51
CA ALA A 35 1.15 -1.55 -12.72
C ALA A 35 1.30 -0.72 -14.01
N ALA A 36 0.91 0.55 -13.97
CA ALA A 36 0.96 1.47 -15.11
C ALA A 36 2.28 2.25 -15.22
N ASP A 37 3.23 2.02 -14.30
CA ASP A 37 4.46 2.80 -14.18
C ASP A 37 4.19 4.31 -13.98
N ASP A 38 3.07 4.65 -13.35
CA ASP A 38 2.73 6.01 -12.93
C ASP A 38 3.49 6.35 -11.64
N LEU A 39 4.74 6.75 -11.82
CA LEU A 39 5.65 7.02 -10.71
C LEU A 39 5.21 8.21 -9.84
N ALA A 40 4.53 9.20 -10.42
CA ALA A 40 4.02 10.35 -9.68
C ALA A 40 2.85 9.92 -8.78
N GLY A 41 1.89 9.17 -9.33
CA GLY A 41 0.77 8.61 -8.55
C GLY A 41 1.26 7.68 -7.45
N LEU A 42 2.24 6.83 -7.75
CA LEU A 42 2.87 5.93 -6.78
C LEU A 42 3.55 6.71 -5.65
N TRP A 43 4.33 7.72 -6.00
CA TRP A 43 5.07 8.56 -5.06
C TRP A 43 4.15 9.36 -4.13
N LEU A 44 3.09 9.96 -4.67
CA LEU A 44 2.13 10.75 -3.90
C LEU A 44 1.29 9.92 -2.91
N ALA A 45 1.16 8.62 -3.18
CA ALA A 45 0.47 7.69 -2.29
C ALA A 45 1.30 7.31 -1.05
N LEU A 46 2.62 7.50 -1.08
CA LEU A 46 3.51 7.10 0.01
C LEU A 46 3.48 8.07 1.19
N SER A 47 3.69 7.52 2.39
CA SER A 47 3.91 8.29 3.61
C SER A 47 5.16 9.15 3.50
N ARG A 48 5.25 10.22 4.28
CA ARG A 48 6.45 11.05 4.38
C ARG A 48 7.67 10.24 4.81
N GLU A 49 7.51 9.29 5.72
CA GLU A 49 8.60 8.42 6.17
C GLU A 49 9.10 7.53 5.03
N SER A 50 8.17 6.89 4.30
CA SER A 50 8.51 6.06 3.15
C SER A 50 9.20 6.86 2.03
N ARG A 51 8.73 8.08 1.73
CA ARG A 51 9.40 8.98 0.77
C ARG A 51 10.80 9.37 1.24
N GLY A 52 10.94 9.75 2.51
CA GLY A 52 12.23 10.10 3.10
C GLY A 52 13.25 8.96 3.04
N MET A 53 12.80 7.71 3.19
CA MET A 53 13.65 6.53 2.99
C MET A 53 14.22 6.46 1.57
N PHE A 54 13.38 6.62 0.54
CA PHE A 54 13.84 6.60 -0.85
C PHE A 54 14.75 7.78 -1.20
N GLU A 55 14.42 8.99 -0.72
CA GLU A 55 15.28 10.16 -0.88
C GLU A 55 16.65 9.94 -0.22
N GLY A 56 16.69 9.32 0.96
CA GLY A 56 17.93 8.95 1.63
C GLY A 56 18.75 7.89 0.89
N ARG A 57 18.08 6.87 0.32
CA ARG A 57 18.72 5.85 -0.52
C ARG A 57 19.31 6.47 -1.79
N TYR A 58 18.54 7.32 -2.45
CA TYR A 58 19.00 8.08 -3.61
C TYR A 58 20.19 8.98 -3.26
N ALA A 59 20.12 9.73 -2.16
CA ALA A 59 21.22 10.56 -1.68
C ALA A 59 22.50 9.74 -1.46
N THR A 60 22.36 8.57 -0.86
CA THR A 60 23.50 7.66 -0.58
C THR A 60 24.11 7.14 -1.88
N ARG A 61 23.28 6.70 -2.83
CA ARG A 61 23.71 6.17 -4.13
C ARG A 61 24.45 7.22 -4.95
N GLU A 62 23.87 8.42 -5.04
CA GLU A 62 24.41 9.53 -5.83
C GLU A 62 25.46 10.36 -5.07
N ARG A 63 25.80 9.98 -3.83
CA ARG A 63 26.74 10.69 -2.95
C ARG A 63 26.38 12.17 -2.74
N LEU A 64 25.08 12.45 -2.65
CA LEU A 64 24.54 13.77 -2.40
C LEU A 64 24.31 14.00 -0.91
N ARG A 65 24.29 15.27 -0.50
CA ARG A 65 23.70 15.65 0.79
C ARG A 65 22.19 15.45 0.71
N LEU A 66 21.56 15.02 1.80
CA LEU A 66 20.11 14.82 1.86
C LEU A 66 19.33 16.07 1.41
N SER A 67 19.79 17.27 1.78
CA SER A 67 19.16 18.54 1.35
C SER A 67 19.14 18.77 -0.17
N ARG A 68 19.93 18.01 -0.94
CA ARG A 68 19.95 18.03 -2.41
C ARG A 68 19.11 16.91 -3.04
N ALA A 69 18.85 15.85 -2.27
CA ALA A 69 18.08 14.68 -2.67
C ALA A 69 16.62 14.75 -2.20
N ALA A 70 16.31 15.62 -1.24
CA ALA A 70 14.96 15.82 -0.72
C ALA A 70 14.03 16.48 -1.76
N HIS A 71 12.74 16.45 -1.44
CA HIS A 71 11.68 17.09 -2.20
C HIS A 71 11.56 16.55 -3.63
N VAL A 72 11.77 15.23 -3.78
CA VAL A 72 11.59 14.57 -5.06
C VAL A 72 10.11 14.60 -5.44
N GLY A 73 9.81 14.96 -6.69
CA GLY A 73 8.43 15.00 -7.21
C GLY A 73 7.57 16.14 -6.69
N GLU A 74 8.14 17.18 -6.05
CA GLU A 74 7.41 18.42 -5.75
C GLU A 74 7.18 19.28 -7.00
N ASP A 75 8.11 19.22 -7.96
CA ASP A 75 8.01 19.89 -9.25
C ASP A 75 7.48 18.92 -10.33
N ASP A 76 6.53 19.41 -11.14
CA ASP A 76 6.02 18.66 -12.29
C ASP A 76 7.18 18.32 -13.25
N GLY A 77 7.36 17.02 -13.52
CA GLY A 77 8.40 16.54 -14.43
C GLY A 77 9.79 16.43 -13.79
N ASP A 78 9.90 16.36 -12.46
CA ASP A 78 11.17 16.09 -11.77
C ASP A 78 11.84 14.81 -12.33
N ALA A 79 12.96 15.00 -13.03
CA ALA A 79 13.69 13.94 -13.72
C ALA A 79 14.22 12.85 -12.76
N ARG A 80 14.35 13.15 -11.47
CA ARG A 80 14.78 12.19 -10.44
C ARG A 80 13.73 11.11 -10.19
N MET A 81 12.48 11.32 -10.59
CA MET A 81 11.39 10.41 -10.22
C MET A 81 11.60 8.97 -10.66
N THR A 82 12.08 8.78 -11.89
CA THR A 82 12.42 7.45 -12.43
C THR A 82 13.42 6.72 -11.57
N GLU A 83 14.42 7.44 -11.08
CA GLU A 83 15.52 6.89 -10.29
C GLU A 83 15.16 6.56 -8.85
N VAL A 84 14.16 7.27 -8.31
CA VAL A 84 13.76 7.21 -6.90
C VAL A 84 12.56 6.28 -6.71
N ALA A 85 11.50 6.42 -7.51
CA ALA A 85 10.27 5.63 -7.39
C ALA A 85 10.18 4.46 -8.39
N GLY A 86 10.94 4.49 -9.49
CA GLY A 86 10.98 3.38 -10.45
C GLY A 86 11.32 2.03 -9.83
N PRO A 87 12.32 1.93 -8.93
CA PRO A 87 12.62 0.69 -8.23
C PRO A 87 11.45 0.13 -7.42
N LEU A 88 10.63 1.00 -6.81
CA LEU A 88 9.43 0.57 -6.08
C LEU A 88 8.39 -0.01 -7.02
N ALA A 89 8.10 0.68 -8.14
CA ALA A 89 7.14 0.20 -9.12
C ALA A 89 7.53 -1.18 -9.67
N GLU A 90 8.82 -1.37 -9.98
CA GLU A 90 9.35 -2.64 -10.42
C GLU A 90 9.28 -3.72 -9.34
N SER A 91 9.64 -3.38 -8.10
CA SER A 91 9.60 -4.34 -7.00
C SER A 91 8.17 -4.84 -6.71
N VAL A 92 7.19 -3.94 -6.70
CA VAL A 92 5.76 -4.32 -6.57
C VAL A 92 5.33 -5.23 -7.72
N ARG A 93 5.67 -4.87 -8.97
CA ARG A 93 5.35 -5.72 -10.13
C ARG A 93 6.01 -7.09 -10.01
N SER A 94 7.28 -7.16 -9.64
CA SER A 94 8.01 -8.41 -9.49
C SER A 94 7.40 -9.29 -8.39
N ALA A 95 7.16 -8.71 -7.21
CA ALA A 95 6.60 -9.41 -6.05
C ALA A 95 5.19 -9.97 -6.32
N LEU A 96 4.38 -9.22 -7.07
CA LEU A 96 2.99 -9.59 -7.37
C LEU A 96 2.83 -10.39 -8.68
N GLY A 97 3.90 -10.72 -9.39
CA GLY A 97 3.86 -11.55 -10.59
C GLY A 97 3.49 -10.81 -11.89
N GLY A 98 3.84 -9.53 -11.98
CA GLY A 98 3.73 -8.67 -13.15
C GLY A 98 2.49 -7.77 -13.16
N ALA A 99 2.50 -6.75 -14.03
CA ALA A 99 1.42 -5.76 -14.13
C ALA A 99 0.01 -6.33 -14.31
N PRO A 100 -0.22 -7.41 -15.11
CA PRO A 100 -1.56 -8.01 -15.21
C PRO A 100 -2.06 -8.54 -13.87
N ARG A 101 -1.20 -9.18 -13.08
CA ARG A 101 -1.58 -9.78 -11.80
C ARG A 101 -1.76 -8.72 -10.72
N VAL A 102 -0.94 -7.66 -10.72
CA VAL A 102 -1.16 -6.47 -9.87
C VAL A 102 -2.57 -5.88 -10.10
N ASN A 103 -2.98 -5.71 -11.36
CA ASN A 103 -4.29 -5.15 -11.70
C ASN A 103 -5.48 -6.06 -11.36
N ALA A 104 -5.22 -7.36 -11.20
CA ALA A 104 -6.25 -8.34 -10.89
C ALA A 104 -6.44 -8.55 -9.38
N MET A 105 -5.62 -7.93 -8.54
CA MET A 105 -5.74 -8.05 -7.08
C MET A 105 -7.03 -7.40 -6.58
N GLY A 106 -7.78 -8.15 -5.78
CA GLY A 106 -8.87 -7.62 -4.98
C GLY A 106 -8.36 -6.89 -3.75
N VAL A 107 -9.14 -5.94 -3.24
CA VAL A 107 -8.86 -5.21 -2.00
C VAL A 107 -9.98 -5.49 -1.00
N SER A 108 -9.64 -6.02 0.18
CA SER A 108 -10.62 -6.30 1.23
C SER A 108 -11.08 -5.03 1.95
N ALA A 109 -12.08 -5.17 2.83
CA ALA A 109 -12.38 -4.17 3.86
C ALA A 109 -11.13 -3.80 4.68
N ALA A 110 -11.10 -2.56 5.19
CA ALA A 110 -9.99 -2.10 6.02
C ALA A 110 -10.10 -2.62 7.44
N ARG A 111 -8.95 -2.83 8.07
CA ARG A 111 -8.80 -3.22 9.47
C ARG A 111 -8.07 -2.09 10.19
N LEU A 112 -8.65 -1.59 11.26
CA LEU A 112 -8.02 -0.54 12.07
C LEU A 112 -7.10 -1.16 13.11
N LEU A 113 -5.84 -0.73 13.13
CA LEU A 113 -4.92 -0.99 14.25
C LEU A 113 -5.08 0.08 15.32
N SER A 114 -5.23 1.32 14.87
CA SER A 114 -5.38 2.49 15.71
C SER A 114 -6.22 3.55 14.99
N ARG A 115 -6.31 4.76 15.56
CA ARG A 115 -6.97 5.89 14.89
C ARG A 115 -6.20 6.43 13.70
N VAL A 116 -4.92 6.08 13.59
CA VAL A 116 -3.99 6.62 12.58
C VAL A 116 -3.31 5.53 11.77
N GLU A 117 -3.61 4.25 12.04
CA GLU A 117 -3.05 3.13 11.31
C GLU A 117 -4.15 2.16 10.92
N ALA A 118 -4.10 1.73 9.67
CA ALA A 118 -5.03 0.76 9.11
C ALA A 118 -4.29 -0.12 8.12
N PHE A 119 -4.86 -1.27 7.81
CA PHE A 119 -4.39 -2.10 6.70
C PHE A 119 -5.55 -2.68 5.91
N VAL A 120 -5.25 -3.08 4.68
CA VAL A 120 -6.16 -3.87 3.84
C VAL A 120 -5.46 -5.14 3.42
N LEU A 121 -6.21 -6.21 3.23
CA LEU A 121 -5.69 -7.42 2.63
C LEU A 121 -5.82 -7.32 1.10
N LEU A 122 -4.79 -7.79 0.42
CA LEU A 122 -4.79 -7.98 -1.02
C LEU A 122 -5.18 -9.42 -1.32
N LEU A 123 -6.24 -9.56 -2.09
CA LEU A 123 -6.87 -10.83 -2.40
C LEU A 123 -6.44 -11.25 -3.81
N PRO A 124 -6.06 -12.51 -4.03
CA PRO A 124 -5.72 -12.96 -5.37
C PRO A 124 -6.94 -12.85 -6.29
N ASP A 125 -6.68 -12.72 -7.60
CA ASP A 125 -7.73 -12.83 -8.60
C ASP A 125 -8.41 -14.20 -8.48
N VAL A 126 -9.74 -14.18 -8.48
CA VAL A 126 -10.56 -15.39 -8.50
C VAL A 126 -11.17 -15.45 -9.87
N GLU A 127 -10.64 -16.30 -10.74
CA GLU A 127 -11.17 -16.46 -12.09
C GLU A 127 -12.67 -16.80 -12.05
N GLY A 128 -13.50 -15.94 -12.67
CA GLY A 128 -14.92 -16.19 -12.92
C GLY A 128 -15.90 -15.71 -11.84
N THR A 129 -17.12 -16.27 -11.85
CA THR A 129 -18.22 -15.97 -10.91
C THR A 129 -18.32 -17.01 -9.80
N ALA A 130 -17.19 -17.41 -9.22
CA ALA A 130 -17.21 -18.33 -8.09
C ALA A 130 -17.58 -17.55 -6.81
N PHE A 131 -18.67 -17.94 -6.16
CA PHE A 131 -18.93 -17.52 -4.78
C PHE A 131 -17.90 -18.21 -3.89
N VAL A 132 -16.84 -17.49 -3.52
CA VAL A 132 -15.83 -17.95 -2.56
C VAL A 132 -16.31 -17.65 -1.16
N ARG A 133 -16.24 -18.61 -0.24
CA ARG A 133 -16.54 -18.37 1.17
C ARG A 133 -15.37 -17.58 1.78
N GLU A 134 -15.66 -16.73 2.76
CA GLU A 134 -14.63 -15.94 3.44
C GLU A 134 -13.49 -16.80 4.02
N ASP A 135 -13.81 -18.00 4.52
CA ASP A 135 -12.83 -18.98 5.03
C ASP A 135 -11.96 -19.62 3.94
N ASP A 136 -12.46 -19.67 2.71
CA ASP A 136 -11.72 -20.18 1.54
C ASP A 136 -10.87 -19.07 0.90
N TRP A 137 -11.08 -17.82 1.31
CA TRP A 137 -10.43 -16.65 0.75
C TRP A 137 -9.15 -16.33 1.54
N LYS A 138 -8.04 -16.92 1.10
CA LYS A 138 -6.74 -16.66 1.72
C LYS A 138 -6.16 -15.35 1.17
N PRO A 139 -5.84 -14.37 2.03
CA PRO A 139 -5.13 -13.18 1.58
C PRO A 139 -3.77 -13.58 1.00
N ALA A 140 -3.40 -12.92 -0.10
CA ALA A 140 -2.10 -13.14 -0.72
C ALA A 140 -1.06 -12.19 -0.13
N HIS A 141 -1.45 -10.95 0.16
CA HIS A 141 -0.59 -9.90 0.70
C HIS A 141 -1.42 -8.93 1.55
N LEU A 142 -0.79 -7.88 2.08
CA LEU A 142 -1.47 -6.76 2.74
C LEU A 142 -0.78 -5.43 2.45
N LEU A 143 -1.49 -4.31 2.59
CA LEU A 143 -0.91 -2.96 2.54
C LEU A 143 -1.24 -2.20 3.82
N GLY A 144 -0.21 -1.68 4.47
CA GLY A 144 -0.30 -0.81 5.64
C GLY A 144 -0.46 0.65 5.27
N PHE A 145 -1.26 1.36 6.06
CA PHE A 145 -1.56 2.76 5.87
C PHE A 145 -1.39 3.54 7.17
N VAL A 146 -0.87 4.75 7.06
CA VAL A 146 -0.82 5.75 8.13
C VAL A 146 -1.65 6.97 7.75
N TYR A 147 -2.30 7.58 8.74
CA TYR A 147 -3.05 8.82 8.57
C TYR A 147 -2.16 10.01 8.92
N GLU A 148 -1.71 10.74 7.90
CA GLU A 148 -0.88 11.93 8.05
C GLU A 148 -1.39 13.08 7.18
N ASN A 149 -1.23 14.32 7.64
CA ASN A 149 -1.66 15.52 6.89
C ASN A 149 -3.12 15.47 6.41
N ARG A 150 -4.00 14.82 7.19
CA ARG A 150 -5.43 14.58 6.88
C ARG A 150 -5.72 13.62 5.74
N GLU A 151 -4.72 12.87 5.29
CA GLU A 151 -4.83 11.86 4.24
C GLU A 151 -4.29 10.52 4.72
N TRP A 152 -4.82 9.43 4.17
CA TRP A 152 -4.22 8.11 4.36
C TRP A 152 -3.12 7.90 3.32
N LYS A 153 -1.98 7.38 3.75
CA LYS A 153 -0.81 7.12 2.91
C LYS A 153 -0.32 5.69 3.11
N VAL A 154 0.15 5.07 2.04
CA VAL A 154 0.80 3.76 2.09
C VAL A 154 2.11 3.92 2.86
N ASP A 155 2.30 3.09 3.88
CA ASP A 155 3.52 3.07 4.66
C ASP A 155 4.25 1.74 4.49
N LEU A 156 5.49 1.82 3.99
CA LEU A 156 6.25 0.62 3.64
C LEU A 156 6.78 -0.11 4.87
N GLY A 157 7.17 0.63 5.91
CA GLY A 157 7.64 0.04 7.16
C GLY A 157 6.52 -0.73 7.86
N LEU A 158 5.34 -0.11 7.97
CA LEU A 158 4.15 -0.76 8.51
C LEU A 158 3.73 -1.96 7.64
N THR A 159 3.78 -1.84 6.32
CA THR A 159 3.48 -2.96 5.41
C THR A 159 4.40 -4.16 5.65
N ALA A 160 5.71 -3.93 5.78
CA ALA A 160 6.68 -4.98 6.01
C ALA A 160 6.45 -5.68 7.36
N VAL A 161 6.29 -4.90 8.45
CA VAL A 161 6.04 -5.43 9.79
C VAL A 161 4.76 -6.27 9.82
N LEU A 162 3.66 -5.75 9.28
CA LEU A 162 2.39 -6.48 9.29
C LEU A 162 2.44 -7.73 8.42
N SER A 163 3.16 -7.68 7.29
CA SER A 163 3.33 -8.85 6.42
C SER A 163 4.07 -9.96 7.17
N GLU A 164 5.15 -9.63 7.88
CA GLU A 164 5.91 -10.56 8.70
C GLU A 164 5.05 -11.16 9.83
N GLU A 165 4.34 -10.31 10.60
CA GLU A 165 3.48 -10.76 11.70
C GLU A 165 2.34 -11.67 11.22
N ALA A 166 1.78 -11.39 10.04
CA ALA A 166 0.72 -12.20 9.43
C ALA A 166 1.25 -13.45 8.71
N GLY A 167 2.57 -13.62 8.57
CA GLY A 167 3.18 -14.68 7.77
C GLY A 167 2.83 -14.59 6.28
N LEU A 168 2.55 -13.38 5.79
CA LEU A 168 2.23 -13.10 4.38
C LEU A 168 3.47 -12.55 3.65
N PRO A 169 3.65 -12.86 2.36
CA PRO A 169 4.70 -12.23 1.56
C PRO A 169 4.49 -10.71 1.46
N ASP A 170 5.58 -9.95 1.57
CA ASP A 170 5.54 -8.49 1.39
C ASP A 170 5.22 -8.12 -0.08
N PRO A 171 4.12 -7.39 -0.37
CA PRO A 171 3.79 -6.99 -1.74
C PRO A 171 4.75 -5.96 -2.33
N LEU A 172 5.64 -5.40 -1.51
CA LEU A 172 6.65 -4.44 -1.91
C LEU A 172 7.92 -5.12 -2.42
N GLY A 173 8.08 -6.42 -2.21
CA GLY A 173 9.25 -7.20 -2.62
C GLY A 173 10.53 -6.84 -1.85
N GLU A 174 11.69 -7.14 -2.45
CA GLU A 174 12.99 -6.76 -1.90
C GLU A 174 13.35 -5.34 -2.36
N LEU A 175 13.10 -4.35 -1.49
CA LEU A 175 13.44 -2.95 -1.74
C LEU A 175 14.87 -2.61 -1.29
#